data_AF-A0A168NDE2-F1
#
_entry.id   AF-A0A168NDE2-F1
#
_cell.length_a   1.000
_cell.length_b   1.000
_cell.length_c   1.000
_cell.angle_alpha   90.00
_cell.angle_beta   90.00
_cell.angle_gamma   90.00
#
_symmetry.space_group_name_H-M   'P 1'
#
loop_
_entity.id
_entity.type
_entity.pdbx_description
1 polymer ?
#
loop_
_entity_poly.entity_id
_entity_poly.type
_entity_poly.pdbx_seq_one_letter_code
_entity_poly.pdbx_strand_id
1 'polypeptide(L)' 'MIKKYLTKYPLWFTIIWMLVVVTYITVILTNQNILIMIGGVLVLYTANGFRAWKSERNLAIVSFIFTVVFSYILYKFLML' A
#
# COMPACT_ATOMS: atom_id res chain seq x y z
N MET A 1 1.32 18.26 -17.38
CA MET A 1 2.00 17.96 -16.09
C MET A 1 1.73 16.55 -15.57
N ILE A 2 0.49 16.04 -15.62
CA ILE A 2 0.09 14.72 -15.10
C ILE A 2 0.88 13.54 -15.70
N LYS A 3 1.18 13.58 -17.01
CA LYS A 3 1.95 12.53 -17.69
C LYS A 3 3.33 12.26 -17.08
N LYS A 4 4.01 13.28 -16.53
CA LYS A 4 5.37 13.14 -15.97
C LYS A 4 5.40 12.39 -14.63
N TYR A 5 4.29 12.42 -13.89
CA TYR A 5 4.13 11.66 -12.64
C TYR A 5 3.65 10.23 -12.89
N LEU A 6 2.83 10.03 -13.93
CA LEU A 6 2.38 8.70 -14.36
C LEU A 6 3.51 7.84 -14.95
N THR A 7 4.57 8.45 -15.51
CA THR A 7 5.67 7.73 -16.16
C THR A 7 6.85 7.41 -15.24
N LYS A 8 6.86 7.88 -13.98
CA LYS A 8 7.98 7.63 -13.05
C LYS A 8 7.93 6.23 -12.43
N TYR A 9 6.75 5.63 -12.37
CA TYR A 9 6.54 4.32 -11.74
C TYR A 9 6.03 3.28 -12.74
N PRO A 10 6.37 1.99 -12.55
CA PRO A 10 5.87 0.92 -13.40
C PRO A 10 4.33 0.90 -13.44
N LEU A 11 3.77 0.62 -14.61
CA LEU A 11 2.32 0.62 -14.82
C LEU A 11 1.57 -0.27 -13.80
N TRP A 12 2.11 -1.45 -13.52
CA TRP A 12 1.53 -2.39 -12.55
C TRP A 12 1.43 -1.79 -11.13
N PHE A 13 2.44 -1.03 -10.69
CA PHE A 13 2.43 -0.40 -9.38
C PHE A 13 1.42 0.76 -9.35
N THR A 14 1.35 1.55 -10.42
CA THR A 14 0.38 2.63 -10.55
C THR A 14 -1.06 2.11 -10.49
N ILE A 15 -1.33 0.96 -11.10
CA ILE A 15 -2.64 0.29 -11.03
C ILE A 15 -2.97 -0.09 -9.58
N ILE A 16 -2.03 -0.74 -8.87
CA ILE A 16 -2.23 -1.11 -7.45
C ILE A 16 -2.47 0.13 -6.59
N TRP A 17 -1.66 1.18 -6.78
CA TRP A 17 -1.79 2.43 -6.05
C TRP A 17 -3.16 3.08 -6.27
N MET A 18 -3.60 3.18 -7.53
CA MET A 18 -4.92 3.73 -7.86
C MET A 18 -6.05 2.92 -7.20
N LEU A 19 -5.95 1.59 -7.22
CA LEU A 19 -6.95 0.70 -6.63
C LEU A 19 -7.04 0.87 -5.10
N VAL A 20 -5.90 0.96 -4.42
CA VAL A 20 -5.87 1.21 -2.97
C VAL A 20 -6.42 2.60 -2.63
N VAL A 21 -6.08 3.63 -3.39
CA VAL A 21 -6.60 4.99 -3.19
C VAL A 21 -8.12 5.03 -3.37
N VAL A 22 -8.64 4.43 -4.44
CA VAL A 22 -10.09 4.34 -4.67
C VAL A 22 -10.77 3.59 -3.54
N THR A 23 -10.19 2.47 -3.09
CA THR A 23 -10.71 1.69 -1.95
C THR A 23 -10.77 2.56 -0.69
N TYR A 24 -9.74 3.36 -0.41
CA TYR A 24 -9.71 4.24 0.77
C TYR A 24 -10.75 5.34 0.71
N ILE A 25 -10.91 5.97 -0.46
CA ILE A 25 -11.95 6.98 -0.66
C ILE A 25 -13.32 6.37 -0.39
N THR A 26 -13.61 5.20 -0.95
CA THR A 26 -14.87 4.48 -0.71
C THR A 26 -15.04 4.17 0.78
N VAL A 27 -14.02 3.64 1.45
CA VAL A 27 -14.08 3.29 2.87
C VAL A 27 -14.36 4.52 3.74
N ILE A 28 -13.73 5.65 3.47
CA ILE A 28 -13.98 6.92 4.17
C ILE A 28 -15.42 7.39 3.94
N LEU A 29 -15.90 7.37 2.68
CA LEU A 29 -17.24 7.83 2.34
C LEU A 29 -18.36 6.95 2.90
N THR A 30 -18.10 5.65 3.06
CA THR A 30 -19.08 4.66 3.54
C THR A 30 -18.88 4.30 5.02
N ASN A 31 -17.93 4.96 5.69
CA ASN A 31 -17.55 4.71 7.08
C ASN A 31 -17.28 3.21 7.36
N GLN A 32 -16.68 2.54 6.38
CA GLN A 32 -16.39 1.11 6.41
C GLN A 32 -15.21 0.78 7.33
N ASN A 33 -15.06 -0.51 7.58
CA ASN A 33 -14.23 -1.04 8.66
C ASN A 33 -12.71 -0.82 8.45
N ILE A 34 -12.01 -0.58 9.55
CA ILE A 34 -10.57 -0.33 9.61
C ILE A 34 -9.73 -1.49 9.05
N LEU A 35 -10.29 -2.70 9.05
CA LEU A 35 -9.69 -3.89 8.44
C LEU A 35 -9.38 -3.71 6.94
N ILE A 36 -10.28 -3.06 6.20
CA ILE A 36 -10.09 -2.82 4.76
C ILE A 36 -8.95 -1.83 4.55
N MET A 37 -8.82 -0.82 5.43
CA MET A 37 -7.72 0.13 5.37
C MET A 37 -6.38 -0.57 5.62
N ILE A 38 -6.29 -1.40 6.66
CA ILE A 38 -5.07 -2.16 6.99
C ILE A 38 -4.68 -3.10 5.83
N GLY A 39 -5.66 -3.80 5.23
CA GLY A 39 -5.44 -4.64 4.06
C GLY A 39 -4.86 -3.85 2.88
N GLY A 40 -5.42 -2.67 2.59
CA GLY A 40 -4.89 -1.79 1.54
C GLY A 40 -3.47 -1.28 1.84
N VAL A 41 -3.17 -0.98 3.11
CA VAL A 41 -1.83 -0.53 3.53
C VAL A 41 -0.82 -1.64 3.25
N LEU A 42 -1.17 -2.88 3.61
CA LEU A 42 -0.33 -4.05 3.42
C LEU A 42 -0.01 -4.32 1.95
N VAL A 43 -1.04 -4.28 1.09
CA VAL A 43 -0.85 -4.44 -0.36
C VAL A 43 0.07 -3.34 -0.90
N LEU A 44 -0.14 -2.09 -0.48
CA LEU A 44 0.62 -0.95 -0.99
C LEU A 44 2.09 -0.98 -0.58
N TYR A 45 2.39 -1.24 0.70
CA TYR A 45 3.78 -1.32 1.16
C TYR A 45 4.51 -2.54 0.60
N THR A 46 3.82 -3.67 0.45
CA THR A 46 4.39 -4.86 -0.19
C THR A 46 4.73 -4.57 -1.65
N ALA A 47 3.80 -4.01 -2.41
CA ALA A 47 4.01 -3.61 -3.80
C ALA A 47 5.13 -2.57 -3.93
N ASN A 48 5.20 -1.58 -3.03
CA ASN A 48 6.24 -0.56 -3.04
C ASN A 48 7.62 -1.15 -2.69
N GLY A 49 7.68 -2.10 -1.75
CA GLY A 49 8.89 -2.85 -1.42
C GLY A 49 9.46 -3.57 -2.65
N PHE A 50 8.63 -4.31 -3.37
CA PHE A 50 9.04 -4.97 -4.60
C PHE A 50 9.44 -4.01 -5.72
N ARG A 51 8.68 -2.92 -5.92
CA ARG A 51 9.00 -1.88 -6.89
C ARG A 51 10.38 -1.25 -6.62
N ALA A 52 10.63 -0.88 -5.36
CA ALA A 52 11.82 -0.15 -4.94
C ALA A 52 13.05 -1.06 -4.77
N TRP A 53 12.88 -2.39 -4.74
CA TRP A 53 13.95 -3.33 -4.39
C TRP A 53 15.25 -3.14 -5.18
N LYS A 54 15.15 -2.87 -6.49
CA LYS A 54 16.31 -2.75 -7.39
C LYS A 54 16.84 -1.32 -7.53
N SER A 55 16.01 -0.30 -7.33
CA SER A 55 16.36 1.11 -7.59
C SER A 55 16.58 1.94 -6.33
N GLU A 56 15.91 1.60 -5.23
CA GLU A 56 15.82 2.41 -4.01
C GLU A 56 15.82 1.48 -2.78
N ARG A 57 16.94 0.81 -2.52
CA ARG A 57 17.03 -0.26 -1.51
C ARG A 57 16.57 0.16 -0.11
N ASN A 58 16.92 1.36 0.34
CA ASN A 58 16.50 1.89 1.64
C ASN A 58 14.98 2.04 1.72
N LEU A 59 14.35 2.57 0.67
CA LEU A 59 12.89 2.68 0.59
C LEU A 59 12.22 1.31 0.58
N ALA A 60 12.81 0.33 -0.11
CA ALA A 60 12.30 -1.04 -0.15
C ALA A 60 12.32 -1.69 1.24
N ILE A 61 13.43 -1.56 1.97
CA ILE A 61 13.57 -2.09 3.32
C ILE A 61 12.53 -1.45 4.26
N VAL A 62 12.41 -0.13 4.24
CA VAL A 62 11.41 0.59 5.04
C VAL A 62 9.99 0.11 4.71
N SER A 63 9.70 -0.09 3.43
CA SER A 63 8.38 -0.60 3.01
C SER A 63 8.10 -2.00 3.55
N PHE A 64 9.08 -2.91 3.50
CA PHE A 64 8.91 -4.26 4.06
C PHE A 64 8.80 -4.27 5.59
N ILE A 65 9.51 -3.39 6.29
CA ILE A 65 9.34 -3.21 7.74
C ILE A 65 7.90 -2.81 8.05
N PHE A 66 7.35 -1.83 7.32
CA PHE A 66 5.95 -1.44 7.49
C PHE A 66 4.99 -2.59 7.18
N THR A 67 5.23 -3.37 6.12
CA THR A 67 4.42 -4.56 5.85
C THR A 67 4.38 -5.49 7.07
N VAL A 68 5.52 -5.81 7.67
CA VAL A 68 5.57 -6.69 8.85
C VAL A 68 4.81 -6.08 10.04
N VAL A 69 5.01 -4.80 10.31
CA VAL A 69 4.32 -4.10 11.41
C VAL A 69 2.80 -4.11 11.21
N PHE A 70 2.31 -3.76 10.02
CA PHE A 70 0.88 -3.77 9.73
C PHE A 70 0.29 -5.18 9.70
N SER A 71 1.06 -6.21 9.32
CA SER A 71 0.62 -7.60 9.38
C SER A 71 0.43 -8.04 10.83
N TYR A 72 1.33 -7.63 11.72
CA TYR A 72 1.19 -7.89 13.14
C TYR A 72 -0.02 -7.17 13.76
N ILE A 73 -0.23 -5.90 13.39
CA ILE A 73 -1.43 -5.14 13.82
C ILE A 73 -2.71 -5.84 13.33
N LEU A 74 -2.76 -6.27 12.07
CA LEU A 74 -3.88 -7.02 11.52
C LEU A 74 -4.13 -8.31 12.29
N TYR A 75 -3.08 -9.09 12.54
CA TYR A 75 -3.17 -10.32 13.33
C TYR A 75 -3.75 -10.07 14.72
N LYS A 76 -3.28 -9.02 15.43
CA LYS A 76 -3.81 -8.64 16.73
C LYS A 76 -5.27 -8.25 16.67
N PHE A 77 -5.68 -7.51 15.64
CA PHE A 77 -7.06 -7.09 15.45
C PHE A 77 -7.99 -8.27 15.16
N LEU A 78 -7.53 -9.29 14.44
CA LEU A 78 -8.32 -10.50 14.13
C LEU A 78 -8.44 -11.49 15.30
N MET A 79 -7.55 -11.39 16.29
CA MET A 79 -7.53 -12.25 17.49
C MET A 79 -8.30 -11.64 18.67
N LEU A 80 -8.77 -10.40 18.54
CA LEU A 80 -9.63 -9.69 19.51
C LEU A 80 -11.10 -9.93 19.16
#